data_AF-A0A853SRQ4-F1
#
_entry.id   AF-A0A853SRQ4-F1
#
_cell.length_a   1.000
_cell.length_b   1.000
_cell.length_c   1.000
_cell.angle_alpha   90.00
_cell.angle_beta   90.00
_cell.angle_gamma   90.00
#
_symmetry.space_group_name_H-M   'P 1'
#
loop_
_entity.id
_entity.type
_entity.pdbx_description
1 polymer ?
#
loop_
_entity_poly.entity_id
_entity_poly.type
_entity_poly.pdbx_seq_one_letter_code
_entity_poly.pdbx_strand_id
1 'polypeptide(L)'
;MNAVLKSQHDYTIADITLAAWGDKEIKIAETEMPGLMAIREEFAAAQPLKGARITGSIHMTIQTAVLIQTLEALGAQVRWASCNIYSTQDHAAAAIAAAGTPVFAVKGESLDDYWEYTHRIFEWPDADGKAVYSNMILDDGGDATLLLHLGVRAETDLSVLANPGSDEEICLFNSIKKHLLADPTWYSKRLPEILGVTEETTTGVHRLYQMHKEGKLAFPAINVNDSVTKSKFDNLYGCRESLVDGIKRATDVMIAGKVAVIAGYGDVGKGSAQAMRALSAQVWVTEVDPICALQAAMEGYRVVTMDYACEHGDIFVTCTGNYHILTHDHLTRMKDQAIVCNIGHFDNEIDVASLKQYEWENIKPQVDHIIFPSGRRIILLAEGRLVNLGCGTGHPSYVMSSSFANQTIAQIELYANTANYPVGVYTLPKHLDEKVARLQLKKLNAQLTELTQEQADYIGVRQEGPYKPEHYRY
;
A
#
# COMPACT_ATOMS: atom_id res chain seq x y z
N MET A 1 -25.29 9.23 -31.45
CA MET A 1 -25.32 9.73 -30.06
C MET A 1 -25.80 8.60 -29.17
N ASN A 2 -24.88 7.75 -28.71
CA ASN A 2 -25.20 6.74 -27.70
C ASN A 2 -25.04 7.42 -26.35
N ALA A 3 -26.14 7.90 -25.78
CA ALA A 3 -26.16 8.34 -24.40
C ALA A 3 -25.89 7.11 -23.53
N VAL A 4 -24.66 6.98 -23.06
CA VAL A 4 -24.33 6.06 -21.96
C VAL A 4 -25.19 6.52 -20.78
N LEU A 5 -26.08 5.64 -20.33
CA LEU A 5 -26.84 5.85 -19.10
C LEU A 5 -25.82 6.11 -17.98
N LYS A 6 -25.73 7.36 -17.51
CA LYS A 6 -24.99 7.67 -16.28
C LYS A 6 -25.56 6.76 -15.19
N SER A 7 -24.69 5.96 -14.56
CA SER A 7 -25.03 5.21 -13.36
C SER A 7 -25.80 6.12 -12.39
N GLN A 8 -26.90 5.60 -11.83
CA GLN A 8 -27.73 6.33 -10.88
C GLN A 8 -27.01 6.59 -9.54
N HIS A 9 -25.83 5.97 -9.35
CA HIS A 9 -25.02 6.05 -8.12
C HIS A 9 -23.55 6.36 -8.44
N ASP A 10 -22.92 7.23 -7.63
CA ASP A 10 -21.52 7.67 -7.79
C ASP A 10 -20.54 6.75 -7.05
N TYR A 11 -20.59 5.45 -7.37
CA TYR A 11 -19.65 4.44 -6.91
C TYR A 11 -19.56 3.31 -7.94
N THR A 12 -18.53 2.48 -7.85
CA THR A 12 -18.39 1.22 -8.60
C THR A 12 -17.76 0.19 -7.66
N ILE A 13 -18.59 -0.79 -7.26
CA ILE A 13 -18.26 -1.84 -6.29
C ILE A 13 -18.85 -3.16 -6.79
N ALA A 14 -18.42 -4.30 -6.22
CA ALA A 14 -18.89 -5.61 -6.68
C ALA A 14 -20.38 -5.85 -6.36
N ASP A 15 -20.79 -5.64 -5.10
CA ASP A 15 -22.14 -5.93 -4.64
C ASP A 15 -22.50 -5.12 -3.39
N ILE A 16 -23.44 -4.17 -3.53
CA ILE A 16 -23.91 -3.31 -2.44
C ILE A 16 -24.59 -4.11 -1.31
N THR A 17 -25.11 -5.31 -1.59
CA THR A 17 -25.81 -6.12 -0.58
C THR A 17 -24.86 -6.67 0.49
N LEU A 18 -23.54 -6.61 0.26
CA LEU A 18 -22.51 -6.98 1.22
C LEU A 18 -22.30 -5.95 2.35
N ALA A 19 -22.91 -4.77 2.25
CA ALA A 19 -22.71 -3.67 3.21
C ALA A 19 -22.94 -4.08 4.67
N ALA A 20 -24.00 -4.85 4.95
CA ALA A 20 -24.31 -5.30 6.31
C ALA A 20 -23.27 -6.27 6.89
N TRP A 21 -22.52 -6.98 6.04
CA TRP A 21 -21.38 -7.79 6.48
C TRP A 21 -20.16 -6.89 6.72
N GLY A 22 -19.84 -5.99 5.78
CA GLY A 22 -18.77 -5.01 5.95
C GLY A 22 -18.90 -4.20 7.24
N ASP A 23 -20.09 -3.69 7.55
CA ASP A 23 -20.37 -2.95 8.78
C ASP A 23 -20.06 -3.75 10.05
N LYS A 24 -20.32 -5.07 10.04
CA LYS A 24 -20.03 -5.93 11.19
C LYS A 24 -18.52 -6.08 11.37
N GLU A 25 -17.77 -6.27 10.29
CA GLU A 25 -16.32 -6.38 10.35
C GLU A 25 -15.64 -5.04 10.67
N ILE A 26 -16.15 -3.92 10.17
CA ILE A 26 -15.71 -2.57 10.54
C ILE A 26 -15.84 -2.38 12.06
N LYS A 27 -16.99 -2.72 12.65
CA LYS A 27 -17.20 -2.61 14.11
C LYS A 27 -16.24 -3.49 14.91
N ILE A 28 -15.89 -4.67 14.41
CA ILE A 28 -14.86 -5.51 15.03
C ILE A 28 -13.49 -4.83 14.90
N ALA A 29 -13.15 -4.35 13.70
CA ALA A 29 -11.88 -3.70 13.42
C ALA A 29 -11.68 -2.42 14.24
N GLU A 30 -12.72 -1.62 14.48
CA GLU A 30 -12.65 -0.44 15.37
C GLU A 30 -12.12 -0.82 16.77
N THR A 31 -12.50 -1.98 17.30
CA THR A 31 -11.99 -2.45 18.60
C THR A 31 -10.51 -2.82 18.56
N GLU A 32 -9.99 -3.19 17.39
CA GLU A 32 -8.59 -3.51 17.14
C GLU A 32 -7.80 -2.33 16.56
N MET A 33 -8.41 -1.15 16.40
CA MET A 33 -7.75 0.03 15.82
C MET A 33 -7.69 1.21 16.80
N PRO A 34 -7.04 1.04 17.97
CA PRO A 34 -7.08 2.04 19.04
C PRO A 34 -6.46 3.38 18.65
N GLY A 35 -5.48 3.40 17.74
CA GLY A 35 -4.87 4.65 17.24
C GLY A 35 -5.90 5.54 16.54
N LEU A 36 -6.67 4.97 15.61
CA LEU A 36 -7.73 5.70 14.90
C LEU A 36 -8.87 6.09 15.84
N MET A 37 -9.28 5.20 16.75
CA MET A 37 -10.36 5.50 17.69
C MET A 37 -9.99 6.64 18.64
N ALA A 38 -8.75 6.66 19.13
CA ALA A 38 -8.27 7.75 19.97
C ALA A 38 -8.15 9.08 19.20
N ILE A 39 -7.75 9.04 17.92
CA ILE A 39 -7.74 10.24 17.07
C ILE A 39 -9.16 10.77 16.88
N ARG A 40 -10.16 9.91 16.64
CA ARG A 40 -11.57 10.32 16.56
C ARG A 40 -12.01 10.99 17.87
N GLU A 41 -11.73 10.37 19.01
CA GLU A 41 -12.07 10.92 20.33
C GLU A 41 -11.44 12.31 20.56
N GLU A 42 -10.16 12.45 20.20
CA GLU A 42 -9.40 13.69 20.43
C GLU A 42 -9.84 14.83 19.49
N PHE A 43 -10.06 14.54 18.20
CA PHE A 43 -10.14 15.57 17.17
C PHE A 43 -11.53 15.75 16.52
N ALA A 44 -12.48 14.82 16.73
CA ALA A 44 -13.81 14.95 16.11
C ALA A 44 -14.52 16.25 16.52
N ALA A 45 -14.38 16.71 17.76
CA ALA A 45 -15.00 17.98 18.17
C ALA A 45 -14.40 19.21 17.45
N ALA A 46 -13.10 19.16 17.13
CA ALA A 46 -12.39 20.25 16.48
C ALA A 46 -12.60 20.31 14.96
N GLN A 47 -12.98 19.18 14.34
CA GLN A 47 -13.18 19.04 12.89
C GLN A 47 -11.99 19.57 12.07
N PRO A 48 -10.74 19.11 12.33
CA PRO A 48 -9.54 19.71 11.74
C PRO A 48 -9.45 19.53 10.21
N LEU A 49 -10.18 18.56 9.65
CA LEU A 49 -10.22 18.30 8.21
C LEU A 49 -11.46 18.91 7.54
N LYS A 50 -12.22 19.78 8.23
CA LYS A 50 -13.38 20.44 7.65
C LYS A 50 -12.99 21.26 6.41
N GLY A 51 -13.49 20.83 5.26
CA GLY A 51 -13.19 21.43 3.96
C GLY A 51 -12.09 20.71 3.16
N ALA A 52 -11.44 19.72 3.76
CA ALA A 52 -10.57 18.80 3.04
C ALA A 52 -11.44 17.92 2.12
N ARG A 53 -10.96 17.74 0.89
CA ARG A 53 -11.53 16.90 -0.16
C ARG A 53 -10.45 15.93 -0.56
N ILE A 54 -10.41 14.84 0.19
CA ILE A 54 -9.33 13.86 0.15
C ILE A 54 -9.66 12.83 -0.94
N THR A 55 -8.74 12.67 -1.86
CA THR A 55 -8.72 11.57 -2.81
C THR A 55 -7.80 10.50 -2.28
N GLY A 56 -8.34 9.32 -2.00
CA GLY A 56 -7.58 8.16 -1.53
C GLY A 56 -7.34 7.13 -2.64
N SER A 57 -6.08 6.73 -2.82
CA SER A 57 -5.70 5.53 -3.58
C SER A 57 -4.90 4.62 -2.67
N ILE A 58 -5.61 3.68 -2.04
CA ILE A 58 -5.05 2.70 -1.11
C ILE A 58 -5.98 1.50 -1.05
N HIS A 59 -5.42 0.31 -0.81
CA HIS A 59 -6.15 -0.96 -0.73
C HIS A 59 -7.51 -0.81 -0.03
N MET A 60 -8.60 -1.10 -0.73
CA MET A 60 -9.97 -0.93 -0.18
C MET A 60 -10.36 -2.10 0.72
N THR A 61 -9.81 -2.13 1.94
CA THR A 61 -10.02 -3.16 2.96
C THR A 61 -10.91 -2.68 4.12
N ILE A 62 -11.25 -3.57 5.05
CA ILE A 62 -11.92 -3.24 6.31
C ILE A 62 -11.10 -2.24 7.13
N GLN A 63 -9.78 -2.37 7.15
CA GLN A 63 -8.91 -1.43 7.88
C GLN A 63 -9.00 -0.04 7.26
N THR A 64 -8.98 0.03 5.93
CA THR A 64 -9.10 1.28 5.18
C THR A 64 -10.48 1.90 5.35
N ALA A 65 -11.54 1.10 5.45
CA ALA A 65 -12.88 1.59 5.78
C ALA A 65 -12.89 2.34 7.13
N VAL A 66 -12.18 1.85 8.15
CA VAL A 66 -12.03 2.55 9.44
C VAL A 66 -11.24 3.85 9.29
N LEU A 67 -10.20 3.89 8.44
CA LEU A 67 -9.47 5.12 8.09
C LEU A 67 -10.40 6.14 7.41
N ILE A 68 -11.15 5.75 6.37
CA ILE A 68 -12.09 6.62 5.66
C ILE A 68 -13.08 7.26 6.64
N GLN A 69 -13.76 6.43 7.45
CA GLN A 69 -14.70 6.92 8.45
C GLN A 69 -14.03 7.80 9.53
N THR A 70 -12.72 7.61 9.78
CA THR A 70 -11.96 8.50 10.67
C THR A 70 -11.76 9.87 10.03
N LEU A 71 -11.33 9.93 8.77
CA LEU A 71 -11.17 11.18 8.02
C LEU A 71 -12.50 11.95 7.95
N GLU A 72 -13.61 11.26 7.68
CA GLU A 72 -14.95 11.85 7.65
C GLU A 72 -15.39 12.34 9.04
N ALA A 73 -15.15 11.56 10.10
CA ALA A 73 -15.42 11.98 11.48
C ALA A 73 -14.62 13.23 11.89
N LEU A 74 -13.50 13.52 11.22
CA LEU A 74 -12.66 14.71 11.40
C LEU A 74 -13.07 15.88 10.49
N GLY A 75 -14.10 15.70 9.65
CA GLY A 75 -14.71 16.73 8.81
C GLY A 75 -14.33 16.68 7.33
N ALA A 76 -13.52 15.71 6.90
CA ALA A 76 -13.17 15.56 5.49
C ALA A 76 -14.35 15.08 4.65
N GLN A 77 -14.36 15.45 3.38
CA GLN A 77 -15.08 14.69 2.35
C GLN A 77 -14.07 13.80 1.64
N VAL A 78 -14.50 12.62 1.22
CA VAL A 78 -13.60 11.57 0.73
C VAL A 78 -14.13 10.93 -0.56
N ARG A 79 -13.22 10.61 -1.49
CA ARG A 79 -13.46 9.72 -2.64
C ARG A 79 -12.34 8.69 -2.69
N TRP A 80 -12.65 7.43 -3.01
CA TRP A 80 -11.69 6.34 -2.83
C TRP A 80 -11.61 5.35 -3.98
N ALA A 81 -10.41 4.87 -4.26
CA ALA A 81 -10.13 3.72 -5.11
C ALA A 81 -9.06 2.84 -4.45
N SER A 82 -9.01 1.57 -4.86
CA SER A 82 -7.91 0.68 -4.48
C SER A 82 -6.62 1.10 -5.20
N CYS A 83 -5.45 0.82 -4.62
CA CYS A 83 -4.14 0.93 -5.30
C CYS A 83 -3.66 -0.43 -5.86
N ASN A 84 -4.52 -1.46 -5.85
CA ASN A 84 -4.21 -2.76 -6.42
C ASN A 84 -5.49 -3.51 -6.81
N ILE A 85 -5.45 -4.19 -7.97
CA ILE A 85 -6.64 -4.83 -8.54
C ILE A 85 -7.12 -6.07 -7.79
N TYR A 86 -6.31 -6.66 -6.90
CA TYR A 86 -6.68 -7.86 -6.13
C TYR A 86 -6.84 -7.61 -4.63
N SER A 87 -6.58 -6.40 -4.13
CA SER A 87 -6.57 -6.13 -2.69
C SER A 87 -7.91 -5.75 -2.09
N THR A 88 -8.88 -5.37 -2.92
CA THR A 88 -10.21 -4.94 -2.44
C THR A 88 -10.89 -6.05 -1.66
N GLN A 89 -11.53 -5.68 -0.55
CA GLN A 89 -12.50 -6.50 0.15
C GLN A 89 -13.88 -5.95 -0.19
N ASP A 90 -14.62 -6.66 -1.04
CA ASP A 90 -15.85 -6.13 -1.63
C ASP A 90 -16.92 -5.76 -0.58
N HIS A 91 -16.96 -6.49 0.54
CA HIS A 91 -17.85 -6.17 1.66
C HIS A 91 -17.46 -4.87 2.39
N ALA A 92 -16.16 -4.55 2.47
CA ALA A 92 -15.69 -3.27 2.99
C ALA A 92 -16.06 -2.11 2.04
N ALA A 93 -15.83 -2.29 0.74
CA ALA A 93 -16.21 -1.32 -0.28
C ALA A 93 -17.73 -1.06 -0.28
N ALA A 94 -18.53 -2.11 -0.14
CA ALA A 94 -19.99 -2.01 -0.04
C ALA A 94 -20.46 -1.23 1.20
N ALA A 95 -19.85 -1.47 2.36
CA ALA A 95 -20.20 -0.75 3.59
C ALA A 95 -19.92 0.75 3.48
N ILE A 96 -18.76 1.12 2.93
CA ILE A 96 -18.39 2.54 2.72
C ILE A 96 -19.29 3.19 1.67
N ALA A 97 -19.55 2.53 0.55
CA ALA A 97 -20.47 3.05 -0.47
C ALA A 97 -21.90 3.21 0.06
N ALA A 98 -22.40 2.26 0.86
CA ALA A 98 -23.72 2.33 1.48
C ALA A 98 -23.83 3.46 2.51
N ALA A 99 -22.72 3.84 3.15
CA ALA A 99 -22.64 5.00 4.04
C ALA A 99 -22.63 6.35 3.30
N GLY A 100 -22.52 6.34 1.96
CA GLY A 100 -22.61 7.52 1.10
C GLY A 100 -21.27 8.02 0.55
N THR A 101 -20.16 7.38 0.87
CA THR A 101 -18.83 7.74 0.39
C THR A 101 -18.56 7.13 -0.99
N PRO A 102 -18.19 7.92 -2.02
CA PRO A 102 -17.83 7.39 -3.35
C PRO A 102 -16.62 6.44 -3.31
N VAL A 103 -16.84 5.18 -3.72
CA VAL A 103 -15.80 4.14 -3.81
C VAL A 103 -15.80 3.53 -5.20
N PHE A 104 -14.62 3.39 -5.79
CA PHE A 104 -14.36 2.77 -7.10
C PHE A 104 -13.32 1.67 -6.93
N ALA A 105 -13.78 0.49 -6.51
CA ALA A 105 -12.90 -0.62 -6.18
C ALA A 105 -13.67 -1.95 -6.22
N VAL A 106 -13.14 -2.92 -6.96
CA VAL A 106 -13.67 -4.28 -7.10
C VAL A 106 -12.53 -5.29 -7.03
N LYS A 107 -12.66 -6.36 -6.24
CA LYS A 107 -11.64 -7.41 -6.23
C LYS A 107 -11.64 -8.13 -7.58
N GLY A 108 -10.52 -8.09 -8.29
CA GLY A 108 -10.39 -8.65 -9.63
C GLY A 108 -10.76 -7.69 -10.77
N GLU A 109 -10.80 -6.38 -10.51
CA GLU A 109 -10.99 -5.37 -11.56
C GLU A 109 -9.90 -5.45 -12.66
N SER A 110 -10.23 -5.03 -13.87
CA SER A 110 -9.23 -4.99 -14.94
C SER A 110 -8.25 -3.83 -14.74
N LEU A 111 -7.09 -3.86 -15.41
CA LEU A 111 -6.16 -2.72 -15.41
C LEU A 111 -6.77 -1.46 -16.06
N ASP A 112 -7.68 -1.62 -17.01
CA ASP A 112 -8.41 -0.48 -17.60
C ASP A 112 -9.38 0.13 -16.57
N ASP A 113 -10.11 -0.71 -15.83
CA ASP A 113 -10.99 -0.26 -14.74
C ASP A 113 -10.20 0.41 -13.62
N TYR A 114 -9.07 -0.17 -13.21
CA TYR A 114 -8.17 0.40 -12.20
C TYR A 114 -7.79 1.86 -12.48
N TRP A 115 -7.31 2.13 -13.69
CA TRP A 115 -6.92 3.48 -14.07
C TRP A 115 -8.12 4.40 -14.29
N GLU A 116 -9.26 3.89 -14.76
CA GLU A 116 -10.50 4.67 -14.78
C GLU A 116 -10.94 5.04 -13.35
N TYR A 117 -10.93 4.10 -12.41
CA TYR A 117 -11.27 4.33 -11.00
C TYR A 117 -10.35 5.37 -10.36
N THR A 118 -9.06 5.33 -10.70
CA THR A 118 -8.08 6.35 -10.29
C THR A 118 -8.40 7.74 -10.87
N HIS A 119 -9.06 7.86 -12.03
CA HIS A 119 -9.60 9.15 -12.48
C HIS A 119 -10.86 9.54 -11.69
N ARG A 120 -11.78 8.61 -11.45
CA ARG A 120 -13.07 8.85 -10.76
C ARG A 120 -12.92 9.44 -9.37
N ILE A 121 -11.83 9.13 -8.67
CA ILE A 121 -11.55 9.71 -7.34
C ILE A 121 -11.15 11.19 -7.39
N PHE A 122 -10.77 11.73 -8.55
CA PHE A 122 -10.53 13.18 -8.78
C PHE A 122 -11.74 13.91 -9.39
N GLU A 123 -12.84 13.21 -9.65
CA GLU A 123 -14.06 13.77 -10.24
C GLU A 123 -15.08 14.11 -9.17
N TRP A 124 -14.92 15.29 -8.56
CA TRP A 124 -15.87 15.79 -7.58
C TRP A 124 -17.10 16.41 -8.26
N PRO A 125 -18.31 16.23 -7.71
CA PRO A 125 -19.49 16.91 -8.22
C PRO A 125 -19.36 18.43 -8.01
N ASP A 126 -19.82 19.20 -9.00
CA ASP A 126 -19.90 20.66 -8.89
C ASP A 126 -20.74 21.06 -7.66
N ALA A 127 -20.30 22.09 -6.94
CA ALA A 127 -21.02 22.67 -5.82
C ALA A 127 -21.34 24.14 -6.10
N ASP A 128 -22.60 24.53 -5.92
CA ASP A 128 -23.09 25.90 -6.17
C ASP A 128 -22.74 26.45 -7.57
N GLY A 129 -22.75 25.57 -8.57
CA GLY A 129 -22.41 25.90 -9.97
C GLY A 129 -20.92 26.16 -10.20
N LYS A 130 -20.05 25.75 -9.27
CA LYS A 130 -18.59 25.84 -9.38
C LYS A 130 -17.97 24.45 -9.40
N ALA A 131 -16.97 24.29 -10.25
CA ALA A 131 -16.12 23.11 -10.22
C ALA A 131 -15.43 23.00 -8.87
N VAL A 132 -15.45 21.79 -8.32
CA VAL A 132 -14.78 21.43 -7.08
C VAL A 132 -13.71 20.40 -7.44
N TYR A 133 -12.56 20.47 -6.80
CA TYR A 133 -11.45 19.56 -7.03
C TYR A 133 -10.93 19.00 -5.73
N SER A 134 -10.29 17.84 -5.78
CA SER A 134 -9.48 17.33 -4.67
C SER A 134 -8.51 18.42 -4.23
N ASN A 135 -8.28 18.53 -2.92
CA ASN A 135 -7.25 19.41 -2.38
C ASN A 135 -6.22 18.66 -1.55
N MET A 136 -6.40 17.37 -1.33
CA MET A 136 -5.47 16.49 -0.62
C MET A 136 -5.44 15.14 -1.33
N ILE A 137 -4.27 14.50 -1.34
CA ILE A 137 -4.11 13.11 -1.77
C ILE A 137 -3.66 12.28 -0.57
N LEU A 138 -4.27 11.10 -0.39
CA LEU A 138 -3.77 10.04 0.46
C LEU A 138 -3.43 8.86 -0.45
N ASP A 139 -2.14 8.54 -0.55
CA ASP A 139 -1.61 7.64 -1.57
C ASP A 139 -0.87 6.45 -0.92
N ASP A 140 -0.93 5.30 -1.59
CA ASP A 140 -0.18 4.10 -1.28
C ASP A 140 0.34 3.54 -2.61
N GLY A 141 1.64 3.72 -2.86
CA GLY A 141 2.31 3.32 -4.10
C GLY A 141 2.56 4.49 -5.06
N GLY A 142 1.86 5.60 -4.88
CA GLY A 142 2.09 6.85 -5.60
C GLY A 142 1.34 6.95 -6.93
N ASP A 143 0.32 6.12 -7.17
CA ASP A 143 -0.37 6.04 -8.47
C ASP A 143 -1.32 7.22 -8.69
N ALA A 144 -2.02 7.68 -7.65
CA ALA A 144 -2.85 8.89 -7.76
C ALA A 144 -1.98 10.13 -8.03
N THR A 145 -0.83 10.21 -7.36
CA THR A 145 0.17 11.26 -7.58
C THR A 145 0.78 11.19 -8.97
N LEU A 146 1.18 9.99 -9.41
CA LEU A 146 1.72 9.74 -10.75
C LEU A 146 0.74 10.16 -11.84
N LEU A 147 -0.54 9.79 -11.70
CA LEU A 147 -1.58 10.10 -12.68
C LEU A 147 -1.65 11.60 -12.97
N LEU A 148 -1.74 12.44 -11.93
CA LEU A 148 -1.82 13.89 -12.13
C LEU A 148 -0.53 14.47 -12.72
N HIS A 149 0.64 14.06 -12.21
CA HIS A 149 1.92 14.60 -12.68
C HIS A 149 2.24 14.19 -14.12
N LEU A 150 1.97 12.93 -14.49
CA LEU A 150 2.16 12.43 -15.85
C LEU A 150 1.13 13.05 -16.80
N GLY A 151 -0.13 13.15 -16.37
CA GLY A 151 -1.21 13.76 -17.13
C GLY A 151 -0.93 15.22 -17.50
N VAL A 152 -0.51 16.06 -16.54
CA VAL A 152 -0.14 17.46 -16.83
C VAL A 152 1.00 17.57 -17.84
N ARG A 153 1.99 16.66 -17.78
CA ARG A 153 3.05 16.63 -18.79
C ARG A 153 2.50 16.25 -20.16
N ALA A 154 1.63 15.24 -20.21
CA ALA A 154 1.02 14.75 -21.43
C ALA A 154 0.10 15.78 -22.12
N GLU A 155 -0.50 16.72 -21.38
CA GLU A 155 -1.24 17.85 -21.94
C GLU A 155 -0.38 18.73 -22.87
N THR A 156 0.92 18.84 -22.57
CA THR A 156 1.87 19.65 -23.35
C THR A 156 2.78 18.83 -24.27
N ASP A 157 2.99 17.56 -23.94
CA ASP A 157 3.87 16.65 -24.67
C ASP A 157 3.32 15.21 -24.62
N LEU A 158 2.53 14.83 -25.63
CA LEU A 158 1.98 13.47 -25.74
C LEU A 158 3.05 12.38 -25.92
N SER A 159 4.31 12.72 -26.24
CA SER A 159 5.37 11.73 -26.44
C SER A 159 5.72 10.97 -25.16
N VAL A 160 5.42 11.54 -23.99
CA VAL A 160 5.57 10.87 -22.69
C VAL A 160 4.69 9.62 -22.54
N LEU A 161 3.70 9.43 -23.43
CA LEU A 161 2.79 8.29 -23.45
C LEU A 161 3.02 7.34 -24.65
N ALA A 162 4.15 7.46 -25.34
CA ALA A 162 4.39 6.75 -26.61
C ALA A 162 5.01 5.35 -26.44
N ASN A 163 5.75 5.11 -25.35
CA ASN A 163 6.56 3.90 -25.18
C ASN A 163 6.27 3.21 -23.84
N PRO A 164 5.10 2.55 -23.69
CA PRO A 164 4.79 1.81 -22.47
C PRO A 164 5.70 0.58 -22.34
N GLY A 165 6.21 0.36 -21.13
CA GLY A 165 7.08 -0.75 -20.75
C GLY A 165 6.37 -1.95 -20.11
N SER A 166 5.08 -1.83 -19.80
CA SER A 166 4.26 -2.89 -19.19
C SER A 166 2.79 -2.79 -19.62
N ASP A 167 2.00 -3.84 -19.39
CA ASP A 167 0.55 -3.80 -19.61
C ASP A 167 -0.15 -2.75 -18.75
N GLU A 168 0.33 -2.55 -17.53
CA GLU A 168 -0.18 -1.50 -16.64
C GLU A 168 0.08 -0.11 -17.20
N GLU A 169 1.27 0.15 -17.76
CA GLU A 169 1.56 1.41 -18.44
C GLU A 169 0.75 1.59 -19.72
N ILE A 170 0.45 0.51 -20.46
CA ILE A 170 -0.46 0.57 -21.62
C ILE A 170 -1.83 1.10 -21.17
N CYS A 171 -2.41 0.52 -20.11
CA CYS A 171 -3.71 0.94 -19.57
C CYS A 171 -3.66 2.37 -18.99
N LEU A 172 -2.60 2.73 -18.25
CA LEU A 172 -2.38 4.10 -17.77
C LEU A 172 -2.37 5.09 -18.93
N PHE A 173 -1.54 4.85 -19.94
CA PHE A 173 -1.37 5.78 -21.06
C PHE A 173 -2.64 5.89 -21.89
N ASN A 174 -3.37 4.79 -22.08
CA ASN A 174 -4.66 4.79 -22.76
C ASN A 174 -5.71 5.57 -21.98
N SER A 175 -5.76 5.41 -20.65
CA SER A 175 -6.66 6.19 -19.80
C SER A 175 -6.37 7.69 -19.86
N ILE A 176 -5.08 8.08 -19.90
CA ILE A 176 -4.69 9.49 -20.04
C ILE A 176 -5.09 10.04 -21.40
N LYS A 177 -4.77 9.32 -22.49
CA LYS A 177 -5.17 9.71 -23.85
C LYS A 177 -6.70 9.87 -23.96
N LYS A 178 -7.47 8.96 -23.38
CA LYS A 178 -8.94 9.02 -23.33
C LYS A 178 -9.42 10.30 -22.66
N HIS A 179 -8.87 10.66 -21.49
CA HIS A 179 -9.29 11.86 -20.76
C HIS A 179 -8.84 13.16 -21.45
N LEU A 180 -7.64 13.20 -22.04
CA LEU A 180 -7.17 14.35 -22.82
C LEU A 180 -8.02 14.62 -24.07
N LEU A 181 -8.55 13.57 -24.70
CA LEU A 181 -9.49 13.71 -25.81
C LEU A 181 -10.83 14.33 -25.38
N ALA A 182 -11.26 14.09 -24.13
CA ALA A 182 -12.50 14.63 -23.58
C ALA A 182 -12.34 16.04 -22.99
N ASP A 183 -11.26 16.30 -22.26
CA ASP A 183 -10.87 17.60 -21.74
C ASP A 183 -9.33 17.75 -21.86
N PRO A 184 -8.83 18.56 -22.82
CA PRO A 184 -7.40 18.76 -23.04
C PRO A 184 -6.63 19.39 -21.86
N THR A 185 -7.36 19.81 -20.83
CA THR A 185 -6.84 20.48 -19.61
C THR A 185 -7.33 19.77 -18.34
N TRP A 186 -7.71 18.49 -18.44
CA TRP A 186 -8.28 17.74 -17.33
C TRP A 186 -7.35 17.73 -16.11
N TYR A 187 -6.04 17.52 -16.30
CA TYR A 187 -5.06 17.41 -15.23
C TYR A 187 -4.58 18.77 -14.74
N SER A 188 -4.31 19.73 -15.64
CA SER A 188 -3.85 21.08 -15.26
C SER A 188 -4.87 21.87 -14.45
N LYS A 189 -6.17 21.56 -14.57
CA LYS A 189 -7.21 22.12 -13.68
C LYS A 189 -7.21 21.54 -12.27
N ARG A 190 -6.66 20.33 -12.09
CA ARG A 190 -6.74 19.55 -10.84
C ARG A 190 -5.45 19.64 -10.03
N LEU A 191 -4.30 19.50 -10.67
CA LEU A 191 -3.00 19.47 -9.99
C LEU A 191 -2.74 20.72 -9.11
N PRO A 192 -3.03 21.96 -9.54
CA PRO A 192 -2.79 23.15 -8.73
C PRO A 192 -3.67 23.27 -7.48
N GLU A 193 -4.77 22.52 -7.40
CA GLU A 193 -5.70 22.53 -6.27
C GLU A 193 -5.21 21.64 -5.11
N ILE A 194 -4.24 20.75 -5.37
CA ILE A 194 -3.67 19.85 -4.38
C ILE A 194 -2.72 20.62 -3.46
N LEU A 195 -3.05 20.65 -2.17
CA LEU A 195 -2.26 21.26 -1.11
C LEU A 195 -1.11 20.36 -0.68
N GLY A 196 -1.27 19.03 -0.78
CA GLY A 196 -0.22 18.07 -0.48
C GLY A 196 -0.67 16.61 -0.56
N VAL A 197 0.31 15.70 -0.42
CA VAL A 197 0.11 14.25 -0.40
C VAL A 197 0.69 13.61 0.86
N THR A 198 0.03 12.57 1.36
CA THR A 198 0.61 11.65 2.35
C THR A 198 0.78 10.28 1.72
N GLU A 199 1.99 9.73 1.74
CA GLU A 199 2.34 8.50 1.02
C GLU A 199 2.82 7.42 1.99
N GLU A 200 2.20 6.24 1.89
CA GLU A 200 2.36 5.16 2.86
C GLU A 200 3.52 4.21 2.59
N THR A 201 3.91 3.98 1.34
CA THR A 201 4.82 2.86 1.02
C THR A 201 6.18 3.31 0.52
N THR A 202 7.17 2.44 0.77
CA THR A 202 8.54 2.62 0.30
C THR A 202 8.60 2.98 -1.18
N THR A 203 7.79 2.30 -2.00
CA THR A 203 7.77 2.50 -3.45
C THR A 203 7.23 3.86 -3.86
N GLY A 204 6.08 4.28 -3.31
CA GLY A 204 5.53 5.61 -3.57
C GLY A 204 6.46 6.72 -3.05
N VAL A 205 7.07 6.52 -1.88
CA VAL A 205 8.08 7.44 -1.32
C VAL A 205 9.29 7.59 -2.24
N HIS A 206 9.79 6.50 -2.84
CA HIS A 206 10.87 6.56 -3.82
C HIS A 206 10.47 7.40 -5.04
N ARG A 207 9.23 7.24 -5.55
CA ARG A 207 8.70 8.07 -6.65
C ARG A 207 8.66 9.55 -6.25
N LEU A 208 8.21 9.88 -5.04
CA LEU A 208 8.19 11.26 -4.53
C LEU A 208 9.59 11.87 -4.43
N TYR A 209 10.56 11.17 -3.86
CA TYR A 209 11.94 11.65 -3.80
C TYR A 209 12.54 11.84 -5.19
N GLN A 210 12.23 10.96 -6.15
CA GLN A 210 12.66 11.11 -7.54
C GLN A 210 12.04 12.36 -8.17
N MET A 211 10.72 12.56 -8.06
CA MET A 211 10.04 13.75 -8.57
C MET A 211 10.61 15.03 -7.95
N HIS A 212 10.89 15.02 -6.64
CA HIS A 212 11.48 16.18 -5.97
C HIS A 212 12.90 16.47 -6.47
N LYS A 213 13.76 15.44 -6.56
CA LYS A 213 15.13 15.58 -7.09
C LYS A 213 15.16 16.10 -8.53
N GLU A 214 14.18 15.74 -9.34
CA GLU A 214 14.02 16.20 -10.72
C GLU A 214 13.34 17.57 -10.84
N GLY A 215 12.92 18.19 -9.72
CA GLY A 215 12.19 19.46 -9.72
C GLY A 215 10.78 19.38 -10.30
N LYS A 216 10.18 18.17 -10.32
CA LYS A 216 8.87 17.88 -10.91
C LYS A 216 7.74 17.74 -9.90
N LEU A 217 8.05 17.56 -8.62
CA LEU A 217 7.04 17.46 -7.56
C LEU A 217 6.30 18.81 -7.44
N ALA A 218 4.97 18.80 -7.51
CA ALA A 218 4.16 20.02 -7.56
C ALA A 218 3.75 20.57 -6.18
N PHE A 219 3.69 19.71 -5.16
CA PHE A 219 3.17 20.03 -3.82
C PHE A 219 3.99 19.31 -2.73
N PRO A 220 3.96 19.77 -1.46
CA PRO A 220 4.62 19.07 -0.37
C PRO A 220 4.07 17.66 -0.15
N ALA A 221 4.95 16.76 0.26
CA ALA A 221 4.62 15.37 0.54
C ALA A 221 5.09 14.98 1.95
N ILE A 222 4.26 14.25 2.69
CA ILE A 222 4.68 13.56 3.92
C ILE A 222 4.89 12.08 3.59
N ASN A 223 6.13 11.65 3.73
CA ASN A 223 6.56 10.27 3.77
C ASN A 223 6.09 9.65 5.10
N VAL A 224 4.96 8.95 5.05
CA VAL A 224 4.40 8.24 6.19
C VAL A 224 5.14 6.92 6.41
N ASN A 225 5.64 6.30 5.32
CA ASN A 225 6.35 5.03 5.37
C ASN A 225 7.48 5.02 6.42
N ASP A 226 8.31 6.06 6.43
CA ASP A 226 9.52 6.13 7.25
C ASP A 226 9.26 6.61 8.69
N SER A 227 7.98 6.80 9.07
CA SER A 227 7.63 6.85 10.50
C SER A 227 8.04 5.52 11.13
N VAL A 228 8.63 5.55 12.32
CA VAL A 228 9.05 4.33 13.03
C VAL A 228 7.83 3.46 13.30
N THR A 229 6.71 4.04 13.76
CA THR A 229 5.47 3.29 14.00
C THR A 229 4.77 2.79 12.74
N LYS A 230 5.25 3.17 11.54
CA LYS A 230 4.84 2.59 10.26
C LYS A 230 5.84 1.53 9.84
N SER A 231 6.99 1.92 9.29
CA SER A 231 7.98 1.01 8.68
C SER A 231 8.33 -0.18 9.57
N LYS A 232 8.38 0.04 10.89
CA LYS A 232 8.89 -0.94 11.84
C LYS A 232 7.83 -1.81 12.49
N PHE A 233 6.57 -1.54 12.18
CA PHE A 233 5.43 -2.30 12.66
C PHE A 233 4.67 -2.91 11.49
N ASP A 234 4.26 -2.08 10.54
CA ASP A 234 3.54 -2.46 9.33
C ASP A 234 4.35 -3.43 8.47
N ASN A 235 5.45 -2.95 7.91
CA ASN A 235 6.26 -3.73 6.97
C ASN A 235 6.85 -4.97 7.66
N LEU A 236 7.16 -4.90 8.96
CA LEU A 236 7.75 -6.01 9.71
C LEU A 236 6.70 -6.99 10.26
N TYR A 237 5.87 -6.54 11.22
CA TYR A 237 4.93 -7.40 11.92
C TYR A 237 3.68 -7.69 11.10
N GLY A 238 3.23 -6.74 10.27
CA GLY A 238 2.12 -6.96 9.34
C GLY A 238 2.43 -8.10 8.38
N CYS A 239 3.58 -8.03 7.69
CA CYS A 239 4.01 -9.07 6.77
C CYS A 239 4.28 -10.40 7.49
N ARG A 240 4.75 -10.36 8.74
CA ARG A 240 4.94 -11.57 9.56
C ARG A 240 3.63 -12.31 9.81
N GLU A 241 2.54 -11.61 10.01
CA GLU A 241 1.21 -12.21 10.18
C GLU A 241 0.60 -12.63 8.84
N SER A 242 0.72 -11.79 7.80
CA SER A 242 -0.10 -11.93 6.59
C SER A 242 0.53 -12.74 5.45
N LEU A 243 1.86 -12.86 5.39
CA LEU A 243 2.52 -13.59 4.29
C LEU A 243 2.06 -15.05 4.25
N VAL A 244 2.19 -15.73 5.38
CA VAL A 244 1.84 -17.14 5.48
C VAL A 244 0.33 -17.33 5.36
N ASP A 245 -0.48 -16.38 5.84
CA ASP A 245 -1.93 -16.40 5.63
C ASP A 245 -2.27 -16.47 4.13
N GLY A 246 -1.73 -15.55 3.33
CA GLY A 246 -1.96 -15.54 1.88
C GLY A 246 -1.51 -16.84 1.19
N ILE A 247 -0.30 -17.34 1.52
CA ILE A 247 0.21 -18.60 0.97
C ILE A 247 -0.67 -19.78 1.37
N LYS A 248 -1.14 -19.84 2.62
CA LYS A 248 -1.97 -20.93 3.12
C LYS A 248 -3.36 -20.92 2.51
N ARG A 249 -4.05 -19.78 2.46
CA ARG A 249 -5.36 -19.69 1.78
C ARG A 249 -5.27 -20.05 0.31
N ALA A 250 -4.15 -19.72 -0.34
CA ALA A 250 -3.91 -20.08 -1.74
C ALA A 250 -3.65 -21.57 -1.94
N THR A 251 -2.80 -22.20 -1.12
CA THR A 251 -2.19 -23.50 -1.45
C THR A 251 -2.39 -24.60 -0.42
N ASP A 252 -2.85 -24.26 0.79
CA ASP A 252 -2.93 -25.16 1.95
C ASP A 252 -1.61 -25.88 2.28
N VAL A 253 -0.49 -25.36 1.79
CA VAL A 253 0.80 -26.05 1.84
C VAL A 253 1.32 -26.18 3.28
N MET A 254 1.91 -27.33 3.58
CA MET A 254 2.71 -27.52 4.78
C MET A 254 4.02 -26.73 4.67
N ILE A 255 4.29 -25.84 5.64
CA ILE A 255 5.48 -24.98 5.65
C ILE A 255 6.68 -25.69 6.29
N ALA A 256 6.46 -26.48 7.34
CA ALA A 256 7.54 -27.12 8.07
C ALA A 256 8.37 -28.06 7.17
N GLY A 257 9.70 -27.96 7.30
CA GLY A 257 10.67 -28.75 6.52
C GLY A 257 10.98 -28.21 5.13
N LYS A 258 10.14 -27.34 4.55
CA LYS A 258 10.36 -26.74 3.22
C LYS A 258 11.48 -25.72 3.22
N VAL A 259 12.14 -25.56 2.08
CA VAL A 259 13.07 -24.46 1.82
C VAL A 259 12.27 -23.24 1.33
N ALA A 260 12.20 -22.21 2.16
CA ALA A 260 11.55 -20.94 1.82
C ALA A 260 12.63 -19.90 1.50
N VAL A 261 12.66 -19.43 0.26
CA VAL A 261 13.61 -18.44 -0.25
C VAL A 261 12.96 -17.06 -0.19
N ILE A 262 13.51 -16.17 0.63
CA ILE A 262 13.06 -14.80 0.82
C ILE A 262 14.04 -13.88 0.09
N ALA A 263 13.59 -13.23 -0.98
CA ALA A 263 14.43 -12.33 -1.75
C ALA A 263 14.26 -10.89 -1.28
N GLY A 264 15.31 -10.34 -0.68
CA GLY A 264 15.29 -9.07 0.05
C GLY A 264 15.15 -9.29 1.57
N TYR A 265 15.89 -8.50 2.35
CA TYR A 265 15.92 -8.58 3.81
C TYR A 265 15.82 -7.19 4.45
N GLY A 266 15.07 -6.29 3.83
CA GLY A 266 14.51 -5.08 4.46
C GLY A 266 13.47 -5.43 5.53
N ASP A 267 12.62 -4.47 5.91
CA ASP A 267 11.61 -4.71 6.97
C ASP A 267 10.59 -5.80 6.57
N VAL A 268 10.12 -5.79 5.32
CA VAL A 268 9.22 -6.82 4.76
C VAL A 268 9.89 -8.20 4.75
N GLY A 269 11.14 -8.28 4.27
CA GLY A 269 11.90 -9.54 4.23
C GLY A 269 12.20 -10.10 5.61
N LYS A 270 12.49 -9.24 6.60
CA LYS A 270 12.64 -9.64 8.00
C LYS A 270 11.35 -10.25 8.55
N GLY A 271 10.21 -9.63 8.32
CA GLY A 271 8.90 -10.13 8.77
C GLY A 271 8.56 -11.47 8.13
N SER A 272 8.77 -11.54 6.81
CA SER A 272 8.57 -12.73 5.98
C SER A 272 9.43 -13.92 6.44
N ALA A 273 10.72 -13.69 6.69
CA ALA A 273 11.65 -14.70 7.18
C ALA A 273 11.30 -15.18 8.60
N GLN A 274 10.87 -14.27 9.48
CA GLN A 274 10.41 -14.63 10.84
C GLN A 274 9.17 -15.54 10.77
N ALA A 275 8.18 -15.21 9.93
CA ALA A 275 6.96 -16.00 9.78
C ALA A 275 7.23 -17.43 9.30
N MET A 276 8.04 -17.55 8.25
CA MET A 276 8.41 -18.84 7.68
C MET A 276 9.20 -19.70 8.69
N ARG A 277 10.15 -19.09 9.42
CA ARG A 277 10.93 -19.80 10.44
C ARG A 277 10.09 -20.21 11.64
N ALA A 278 9.12 -19.42 12.06
CA ALA A 278 8.20 -19.77 13.15
C ALA A 278 7.41 -21.06 12.86
N LEU A 279 7.16 -21.35 11.57
CA LEU A 279 6.54 -22.61 11.12
C LEU A 279 7.57 -23.67 10.69
N SER A 280 8.81 -23.54 11.14
CA SER A 280 9.89 -24.51 10.91
C SER A 280 10.28 -24.70 9.42
N ALA A 281 10.15 -23.66 8.59
CA ALA A 281 10.79 -23.65 7.28
C ALA A 281 12.31 -23.49 7.41
N GLN A 282 13.04 -24.06 6.45
CA GLN A 282 14.45 -23.76 6.20
C GLN A 282 14.52 -22.46 5.40
N VAL A 283 14.65 -21.34 6.10
CA VAL A 283 14.63 -20.01 5.47
C VAL A 283 16.00 -19.67 4.89
N TRP A 284 16.01 -19.39 3.59
CA TRP A 284 17.14 -18.87 2.84
C TRP A 284 16.85 -17.43 2.43
N VAL A 285 17.87 -16.58 2.39
CA VAL A 285 17.74 -15.16 2.06
C VAL A 285 18.62 -14.84 0.86
N THR A 286 18.12 -14.03 -0.07
CA THR A 286 18.96 -13.35 -1.06
C THR A 286 19.02 -11.87 -0.74
N GLU A 287 20.21 -11.26 -0.84
CA GLU A 287 20.39 -9.84 -0.56
C GLU A 287 21.53 -9.25 -1.40
N VAL A 288 21.38 -7.98 -1.74
CA VAL A 288 22.39 -7.15 -2.39
C VAL A 288 23.06 -6.21 -1.40
N ASP A 289 22.36 -5.82 -0.33
CA ASP A 289 22.92 -4.98 0.72
C ASP A 289 23.70 -5.85 1.73
N PRO A 290 25.02 -5.63 1.91
CA PRO A 290 25.82 -6.43 2.83
C PRO A 290 25.44 -6.25 4.30
N ILE A 291 24.85 -5.12 4.71
CA ILE A 291 24.34 -4.89 6.07
C ILE A 291 23.12 -5.78 6.31
N CYS A 292 22.16 -5.76 5.38
CA CYS A 292 20.96 -6.61 5.47
C CYS A 292 21.32 -8.11 5.39
N ALA A 293 22.25 -8.49 4.50
CA ALA A 293 22.75 -9.86 4.41
C ALA A 293 23.43 -10.31 5.73
N LEU A 294 24.25 -9.45 6.34
CA LEU A 294 24.89 -9.76 7.61
C LEU A 294 23.84 -9.93 8.72
N GLN A 295 22.81 -9.07 8.76
CA GLN A 295 21.68 -9.26 9.69
C GLN A 295 21.00 -10.61 9.50
N ALA A 296 20.69 -10.99 8.25
CA ALA A 296 20.08 -12.29 7.96
C ALA A 296 20.95 -13.47 8.44
N ALA A 297 22.26 -13.40 8.17
CA ALA A 297 23.21 -14.42 8.61
C ALA A 297 23.29 -14.50 10.15
N MET A 298 23.23 -13.37 10.85
CA MET A 298 23.26 -13.32 12.31
C MET A 298 22.00 -13.91 12.97
N GLU A 299 20.86 -13.87 12.28
CA GLU A 299 19.62 -14.56 12.69
C GLU A 299 19.62 -16.07 12.36
N GLY A 300 20.70 -16.56 11.74
CA GLY A 300 20.87 -17.97 11.38
C GLY A 300 20.24 -18.37 10.04
N TYR A 301 19.87 -17.40 9.20
CA TYR A 301 19.42 -17.66 7.84
C TYR A 301 20.61 -17.89 6.90
N ARG A 302 20.46 -18.83 5.96
CA ARG A 302 21.48 -19.02 4.93
C ARG A 302 21.33 -17.92 3.87
N VAL A 303 22.36 -17.10 3.70
CA VAL A 303 22.41 -16.11 2.62
C VAL A 303 22.94 -16.79 1.34
N VAL A 304 22.18 -16.71 0.25
CA VAL A 304 22.47 -17.37 -1.03
C VAL A 304 22.14 -16.45 -2.21
N THR A 305 22.56 -16.84 -3.42
CA THR A 305 22.11 -16.20 -4.65
C THR A 305 20.81 -16.84 -5.16
N MET A 306 20.01 -16.08 -5.92
CA MET A 306 18.81 -16.64 -6.55
C MET A 306 19.16 -17.74 -7.57
N ASP A 307 20.28 -17.58 -8.29
CA ASP A 307 20.83 -18.60 -9.19
C ASP A 307 21.06 -19.96 -8.53
N TYR A 308 21.46 -19.96 -7.25
CA TYR A 308 21.60 -21.19 -6.48
C TYR A 308 20.27 -21.66 -5.90
N ALA A 309 19.47 -20.72 -5.39
CA ALA A 309 18.25 -21.03 -4.66
C ALA A 309 17.13 -21.57 -5.56
N CYS A 310 17.05 -21.15 -6.82
CA CYS A 310 15.94 -21.51 -7.73
C CYS A 310 15.79 -23.03 -7.93
N GLU A 311 16.88 -23.79 -7.94
CA GLU A 311 16.85 -25.25 -8.10
C GLU A 311 16.57 -26.01 -6.79
N HIS A 312 16.55 -25.32 -5.65
CA HIS A 312 16.53 -25.92 -4.32
C HIS A 312 15.37 -25.46 -3.44
N GLY A 313 14.79 -24.28 -3.70
CA GLY A 313 13.64 -23.76 -2.99
C GLY A 313 12.35 -24.52 -3.30
N ASP A 314 11.44 -24.54 -2.32
CA ASP A 314 10.08 -25.04 -2.49
C ASP A 314 9.06 -23.88 -2.51
N ILE A 315 9.37 -22.77 -1.83
CA ILE A 315 8.56 -21.55 -1.77
C ILE A 315 9.48 -20.35 -2.02
N PHE A 316 9.11 -19.49 -2.95
CA PHE A 316 9.85 -18.28 -3.31
C PHE A 316 8.99 -17.05 -3.03
N VAL A 317 9.52 -16.12 -2.24
CA VAL A 317 8.85 -14.87 -1.86
C VAL A 317 9.75 -13.71 -2.24
N THR A 318 9.31 -12.84 -3.15
CA THR A 318 9.99 -11.57 -3.45
C THR A 318 9.48 -10.45 -2.56
N CYS A 319 10.38 -9.64 -2.00
CA CYS A 319 10.05 -8.54 -1.09
C CYS A 319 11.09 -7.41 -1.14
N THR A 320 11.56 -7.10 -2.34
CA THR A 320 12.68 -6.17 -2.59
C THR A 320 12.23 -4.76 -2.94
N GLY A 321 11.02 -4.59 -3.49
CA GLY A 321 10.59 -3.35 -4.14
C GLY A 321 11.39 -3.02 -5.41
N ASN A 322 12.01 -4.02 -6.04
CA ASN A 322 12.89 -3.88 -7.20
C ASN A 322 12.31 -4.61 -8.43
N TYR A 323 13.11 -4.87 -9.45
CA TYR A 323 12.65 -5.35 -10.76
C TYR A 323 13.34 -6.65 -11.16
N HIS A 324 12.56 -7.62 -11.64
CA HIS A 324 13.02 -8.91 -12.19
C HIS A 324 13.96 -9.70 -11.26
N ILE A 325 13.58 -9.78 -9.98
CA ILE A 325 14.26 -10.61 -8.98
C ILE A 325 14.14 -12.10 -9.34
N LEU A 326 12.95 -12.51 -9.78
CA LEU A 326 12.72 -13.81 -10.38
C LEU A 326 12.54 -13.66 -11.89
N THR A 327 13.61 -13.94 -12.64
CA THR A 327 13.62 -13.92 -14.10
C THR A 327 13.02 -15.21 -14.68
N HIS A 328 12.70 -15.20 -15.97
CA HIS A 328 12.34 -16.38 -16.73
C HIS A 328 13.27 -17.58 -16.50
N ASP A 329 14.59 -17.35 -16.56
CA ASP A 329 15.61 -18.38 -16.36
C ASP A 329 15.55 -18.99 -14.95
N HIS A 330 15.30 -18.19 -13.91
CA HIS A 330 15.09 -18.71 -12.56
C HIS A 330 13.85 -19.61 -12.49
N LEU A 331 12.72 -19.12 -13.04
CA LEU A 331 11.42 -19.75 -12.94
C LEU A 331 11.39 -21.11 -13.67
N THR A 332 12.01 -21.20 -14.84
CA THR A 332 12.10 -22.46 -15.61
C THR A 332 12.99 -23.52 -14.95
N ARG A 333 13.89 -23.13 -14.04
CA ARG A 333 14.80 -24.03 -13.31
C ARG A 333 14.23 -24.54 -11.98
N MET A 334 13.10 -24.00 -11.54
CA MET A 334 12.47 -24.39 -10.28
C MET A 334 12.06 -25.87 -10.25
N LYS A 335 11.83 -26.40 -9.05
CA LYS A 335 11.26 -27.74 -8.87
C LYS A 335 9.81 -27.78 -9.38
N ASP A 336 9.35 -28.98 -9.70
CA ASP A 336 7.92 -29.20 -9.92
C ASP A 336 7.13 -28.83 -8.67
N GLN A 337 6.00 -28.14 -8.87
CA GLN A 337 5.12 -27.63 -7.82
C GLN A 337 5.74 -26.58 -6.89
N ALA A 338 6.84 -25.92 -7.29
CA ALA A 338 7.37 -24.79 -6.53
C ALA A 338 6.33 -23.65 -6.47
N ILE A 339 6.16 -23.05 -5.29
CA ILE A 339 5.25 -21.93 -5.07
C ILE A 339 6.02 -20.63 -5.24
N VAL A 340 5.50 -19.73 -6.06
CA VAL A 340 6.10 -18.43 -6.35
C VAL A 340 5.11 -17.34 -6.00
N CYS A 341 5.54 -16.40 -5.17
CA CYS A 341 4.74 -15.23 -4.83
C CYS A 341 5.60 -14.00 -4.56
N ASN A 342 4.93 -12.85 -4.54
CA ASN A 342 5.51 -11.56 -4.26
C ASN A 342 4.73 -10.92 -3.11
N ILE A 343 5.41 -10.19 -2.25
CA ILE A 343 4.80 -9.38 -1.19
C ILE A 343 5.34 -7.94 -1.19
N GLY A 344 6.26 -7.59 -2.10
CA GLY A 344 6.57 -6.18 -2.41
C GLY A 344 5.51 -5.56 -3.31
N HIS A 345 5.54 -4.22 -3.46
CA HIS A 345 4.39 -3.43 -3.95
C HIS A 345 4.00 -3.65 -5.43
N PHE A 346 4.95 -3.92 -6.33
CA PHE A 346 4.64 -4.14 -7.75
C PHE A 346 4.91 -5.58 -8.16
N ASP A 347 4.16 -6.07 -9.14
CA ASP A 347 4.25 -7.44 -9.66
C ASP A 347 5.55 -7.73 -10.43
N ASN A 348 6.18 -6.67 -10.92
CA ASN A 348 7.43 -6.73 -11.68
C ASN A 348 8.68 -7.16 -10.89
N GLU A 349 8.56 -7.49 -9.61
CA GLU A 349 9.60 -8.29 -8.93
C GLU A 349 9.75 -9.69 -9.57
N ILE A 350 8.68 -10.19 -10.19
CA ILE A 350 8.63 -11.46 -10.92
C ILE A 350 8.40 -11.15 -12.40
N ASP A 351 9.18 -11.77 -13.28
CA ASP A 351 8.99 -11.65 -14.73
C ASP A 351 7.80 -12.52 -15.21
N VAL A 352 6.59 -12.14 -14.81
CA VAL A 352 5.34 -12.82 -15.17
C VAL A 352 5.05 -12.69 -16.66
N ALA A 353 5.44 -11.57 -17.27
CA ALA A 353 5.27 -11.34 -18.70
C ALA A 353 5.96 -12.43 -19.54
N SER A 354 7.18 -12.85 -19.15
CA SER A 354 7.89 -13.96 -19.81
C SER A 354 7.17 -15.31 -19.74
N LEU A 355 6.23 -15.48 -18.81
CA LEU A 355 5.50 -16.74 -18.61
C LEU A 355 4.23 -16.84 -19.46
N LYS A 356 3.76 -15.74 -20.06
CA LYS A 356 2.52 -15.71 -20.87
C LYS A 356 2.57 -16.61 -22.11
N GLN A 357 3.77 -16.97 -22.56
CA GLN A 357 3.98 -17.90 -23.67
C GLN A 357 3.67 -19.37 -23.33
N TYR A 358 3.55 -19.71 -22.04
CA TYR A 358 3.29 -21.06 -21.57
C TYR A 358 1.79 -21.32 -21.37
N GLU A 359 1.44 -22.58 -21.15
CA GLU A 359 0.08 -22.95 -20.79
C GLU A 359 -0.19 -22.58 -19.33
N TRP A 360 -1.30 -21.87 -19.10
CA TRP A 360 -1.79 -21.49 -17.78
C TRP A 360 -3.05 -22.30 -17.46
N GLU A 361 -3.05 -22.97 -16.31
CA GLU A 361 -4.19 -23.69 -15.78
C GLU A 361 -4.62 -23.02 -14.47
N ASN A 362 -5.71 -22.25 -14.52
CA ASN A 362 -6.26 -21.62 -13.33
C ASN A 362 -6.82 -22.69 -12.38
N ILE A 363 -6.37 -22.68 -11.12
CA ILE A 363 -6.84 -23.61 -10.09
C ILE A 363 -8.06 -23.02 -9.39
N LYS A 364 -7.94 -21.75 -8.99
CA LYS A 364 -8.97 -20.93 -8.34
C LYS A 364 -8.57 -19.45 -8.46
N PRO A 365 -9.41 -18.49 -8.03
CA PRO A 365 -9.01 -17.07 -8.06
C PRO A 365 -7.64 -16.85 -7.41
N GLN A 366 -6.76 -16.17 -8.14
CA GLN A 366 -5.39 -15.81 -7.74
C GLN A 366 -4.43 -17.01 -7.50
N VAL A 367 -4.73 -18.19 -8.05
CA VAL A 367 -3.83 -19.35 -7.98
C VAL A 367 -3.79 -20.05 -9.33
N ASP A 368 -2.62 -20.00 -9.96
CA ASP A 368 -2.42 -20.47 -11.33
C ASP A 368 -1.27 -21.46 -11.42
N HIS A 369 -1.46 -22.53 -12.17
CA HIS A 369 -0.36 -23.35 -12.66
C HIS A 369 0.22 -22.76 -13.94
N ILE A 370 1.55 -22.68 -13.99
CA ILE A 370 2.30 -22.39 -15.21
C ILE A 370 2.98 -23.68 -15.66
N ILE A 371 2.63 -24.18 -16.85
CA ILE A 371 3.06 -25.50 -17.34
C ILE A 371 4.16 -25.32 -18.38
N PHE A 372 5.38 -25.75 -18.04
CA PHE A 372 6.53 -25.68 -18.93
C PHE A 372 6.53 -26.82 -19.96
N PRO A 373 7.27 -26.69 -21.09
CA PRO A 373 7.37 -27.75 -22.11
C PRO A 373 7.84 -29.11 -21.58
N SER A 374 8.59 -29.13 -20.47
CA SER A 374 9.01 -30.35 -19.79
C SER A 374 7.87 -31.10 -19.06
N GLY A 375 6.67 -30.53 -18.97
CA GLY A 375 5.54 -31.03 -18.17
C GLY A 375 5.56 -30.59 -16.70
N ARG A 376 6.74 -30.18 -16.20
CA ARG A 376 6.92 -29.52 -14.90
C ARG A 376 6.06 -28.26 -14.79
N ARG A 377 5.53 -28.00 -13.60
CA ARG A 377 4.68 -26.85 -13.28
C ARG A 377 5.24 -26.04 -12.11
N ILE A 378 4.95 -24.75 -12.08
CA ILE A 378 5.04 -23.91 -10.87
C ILE A 378 3.65 -23.39 -10.50
N ILE A 379 3.46 -23.06 -9.23
CA ILE A 379 2.24 -22.45 -8.70
C ILE A 379 2.53 -20.96 -8.50
N LEU A 380 1.95 -20.10 -9.34
CA LEU A 380 2.06 -18.65 -9.22
C LEU A 380 0.87 -18.11 -8.42
N LEU A 381 1.14 -17.28 -7.42
CA LEU A 381 0.11 -16.67 -6.59
C LEU A 381 -0.16 -15.22 -7.02
N ALA A 382 -1.44 -14.86 -7.10
CA ALA A 382 -1.95 -13.53 -7.41
C ALA A 382 -1.34 -12.90 -8.68
N GLU A 383 -0.97 -13.72 -9.66
CA GLU A 383 -0.27 -13.30 -10.88
C GLU A 383 0.97 -12.42 -10.59
N GLY A 384 1.66 -12.68 -9.48
CA GLY A 384 2.82 -11.92 -9.04
C GLY A 384 2.53 -10.63 -8.29
N ARG A 385 1.26 -10.23 -8.08
CA ARG A 385 0.91 -9.13 -7.16
C ARG A 385 1.04 -9.53 -5.69
N LEU A 386 0.85 -8.56 -4.79
CA LEU A 386 0.99 -8.72 -3.33
C LEU A 386 0.14 -9.89 -2.81
N VAL A 387 0.79 -10.98 -2.41
CA VAL A 387 0.12 -12.24 -2.05
C VAL A 387 -0.72 -12.13 -0.77
N ASN A 388 -0.29 -11.31 0.18
CA ASN A 388 -0.97 -11.14 1.46
C ASN A 388 -2.34 -10.47 1.31
N LEU A 389 -2.50 -9.59 0.32
CA LEU A 389 -3.76 -8.91 0.00
C LEU A 389 -4.54 -9.64 -1.09
N GLY A 390 -3.85 -10.14 -2.12
CA GLY A 390 -4.47 -10.88 -3.22
C GLY A 390 -5.09 -12.19 -2.73
N CYS A 391 -4.33 -13.00 -1.99
CA CYS A 391 -4.73 -14.32 -1.51
C CYS A 391 -5.14 -14.35 -0.02
N GLY A 392 -4.81 -13.31 0.73
CA GLY A 392 -5.19 -13.14 2.13
C GLY A 392 -6.13 -11.96 2.34
N THR A 393 -5.99 -11.28 3.47
CA THR A 393 -6.75 -10.07 3.82
C THR A 393 -5.86 -8.87 4.15
N GLY A 394 -4.58 -8.93 3.77
CA GLY A 394 -3.57 -7.95 4.16
C GLY A 394 -3.21 -8.04 5.63
N HIS A 395 -2.64 -6.96 6.15
CA HIS A 395 -2.22 -6.89 7.54
C HIS A 395 -3.42 -6.82 8.50
N PRO A 396 -3.32 -7.40 9.70
CA PRO A 396 -4.37 -7.30 10.71
C PRO A 396 -4.65 -5.85 11.13
N SER A 397 -5.88 -5.60 11.58
CA SER A 397 -6.35 -4.26 11.94
C SER A 397 -5.47 -3.55 12.97
N TYR A 398 -4.94 -4.27 13.96
CA TYR A 398 -4.06 -3.69 14.97
C TYR A 398 -2.79 -3.06 14.39
N VAL A 399 -2.13 -3.75 13.46
CA VAL A 399 -0.93 -3.23 12.82
C VAL A 399 -1.28 -2.02 11.93
N MET A 400 -2.34 -2.14 11.10
CA MET A 400 -2.79 -1.04 10.24
C MET A 400 -3.26 0.18 11.01
N SER A 401 -3.71 0.01 12.26
CA SER A 401 -4.05 1.13 13.14
C SER A 401 -2.88 2.08 13.34
N SER A 402 -1.64 1.58 13.34
CA SER A 402 -0.44 2.41 13.52
C SER A 402 -0.16 3.22 12.26
N SER A 403 -0.16 2.57 11.09
CA SER A 403 0.05 3.23 9.81
C SER A 403 -1.02 4.28 9.52
N PHE A 404 -2.29 3.93 9.73
CA PHE A 404 -3.41 4.82 9.45
C PHE A 404 -3.56 5.95 10.47
N ALA A 405 -3.10 5.76 11.72
CA ALA A 405 -2.94 6.86 12.65
C ALA A 405 -1.88 7.86 12.16
N ASN A 406 -0.74 7.39 11.62
CA ASN A 406 0.24 8.27 10.98
C ASN A 406 -0.35 8.99 9.75
N GLN A 407 -1.05 8.28 8.86
CA GLN A 407 -1.73 8.90 7.71
C GLN A 407 -2.69 10.00 8.15
N THR A 408 -3.54 9.72 9.14
CA THR A 408 -4.53 10.68 9.62
C THR A 408 -3.87 11.91 10.22
N ILE A 409 -2.82 11.74 11.03
CA ILE A 409 -2.07 12.85 11.62
C ILE A 409 -1.33 13.64 10.52
N ALA A 410 -0.75 12.97 9.53
CA ALA A 410 -0.09 13.62 8.40
C ALA A 410 -1.09 14.45 7.57
N GLN A 411 -2.30 13.94 7.34
CA GLN A 411 -3.37 14.67 6.66
C GLN A 411 -3.78 15.92 7.46
N ILE A 412 -3.96 15.79 8.77
CA ILE A 412 -4.28 16.93 9.66
C ILE A 412 -3.17 17.98 9.59
N GLU A 413 -1.90 17.56 9.74
CA GLU A 413 -0.76 18.45 9.72
C GLU A 413 -0.63 19.19 8.38
N LEU A 414 -0.64 18.44 7.28
CA LEU A 414 -0.42 19.01 5.96
C LEU A 414 -1.58 19.90 5.51
N TYR A 415 -2.83 19.56 5.87
CA TYR A 415 -4.00 20.38 5.55
C TYR A 415 -4.07 21.67 6.39
N ALA A 416 -3.84 21.56 7.70
CA ALA A 416 -3.94 22.72 8.61
C ALA A 416 -2.74 23.66 8.49
N ASN A 417 -1.56 23.13 8.18
CA ASN A 417 -0.29 23.86 8.24
C ASN A 417 0.46 23.87 6.91
N THR A 418 -0.21 23.75 5.76
CA THR A 418 0.43 23.66 4.42
C THR A 418 1.50 24.73 4.19
N ALA A 419 1.27 25.96 4.68
CA ALA A 419 2.21 27.08 4.53
C ALA A 419 3.59 26.84 5.17
N ASN A 420 3.70 25.92 6.13
CA ASN A 420 4.96 25.53 6.78
C ASN A 420 5.76 24.51 5.96
N TYR A 421 5.17 23.97 4.89
CA TYR A 421 5.75 22.91 4.07
C TYR A 421 5.95 23.41 2.63
N PRO A 422 7.10 24.05 2.33
CA PRO A 422 7.53 24.23 0.94
C PRO A 422 7.56 22.89 0.19
N VAL A 423 7.48 22.92 -1.14
CA VAL A 423 7.56 21.69 -1.96
C VAL A 423 8.81 20.88 -1.60
N GLY A 424 8.58 19.66 -1.13
CA GLY A 424 9.59 18.78 -0.56
C GLY A 424 8.96 17.50 -0.02
N VAL A 425 9.80 16.54 0.36
CA VAL A 425 9.37 15.29 1.00
C VAL A 425 9.83 15.31 2.45
N TYR A 426 8.87 15.24 3.38
CA TYR A 426 9.09 15.38 4.82
C TYR A 426 8.71 14.08 5.53
N THR A 427 9.31 13.81 6.68
CA THR A 427 8.84 12.78 7.61
C THR A 427 7.95 13.40 8.68
N LEU A 428 7.09 12.60 9.31
CA LEU A 428 6.35 13.03 10.50
C LEU A 428 7.34 13.40 11.62
N PRO A 429 7.15 14.56 12.29
CA PRO A 429 7.93 14.90 13.48
C PRO A 429 7.92 13.78 14.52
N LYS A 430 9.09 13.47 15.10
CA LYS A 430 9.27 12.33 16.03
C LYS A 430 8.26 12.29 17.20
N HIS A 431 7.86 13.44 17.73
CA HIS A 431 6.88 13.48 18.82
C HIS A 431 5.47 13.01 18.41
N LEU A 432 5.11 13.13 17.12
CA LEU A 432 3.85 12.60 16.58
C LEU A 432 3.94 11.09 16.37
N ASP A 433 5.09 10.59 15.93
CA ASP A 433 5.38 9.15 15.84
C ASP A 433 5.31 8.49 17.22
N GLU A 434 5.92 9.09 18.25
CA GLU A 434 5.80 8.65 19.65
C GLU A 434 4.36 8.75 20.18
N LYS A 435 3.58 9.74 19.72
CA LYS A 435 2.15 9.84 20.05
C LYS A 435 1.39 8.66 19.48
N VAL A 436 1.60 8.30 18.21
CA VAL A 436 0.99 7.11 17.60
C VAL A 436 1.30 5.86 18.42
N ALA A 437 2.57 5.63 18.77
CA ALA A 437 2.95 4.50 19.63
C ALA A 437 2.19 4.49 20.97
N ARG A 438 2.13 5.64 21.65
CA ARG A 438 1.43 5.77 22.94
C ARG A 438 -0.06 5.45 22.83
N LEU A 439 -0.71 5.84 21.74
CA LEU A 439 -2.12 5.54 21.50
C LEU A 439 -2.35 4.03 21.31
N GLN A 440 -1.44 3.34 20.61
CA GLN A 440 -1.51 1.89 20.38
C GLN A 440 -1.34 1.06 21.66
N LEU A 441 -0.43 1.50 22.54
CA LEU A 441 -0.04 0.75 23.75
C LEU A 441 -1.17 0.60 24.78
N LYS A 442 -2.16 1.51 24.78
CA LYS A 442 -3.33 1.42 25.67
C LYS A 442 -4.09 0.10 25.52
N LYS A 443 -4.23 -0.41 24.28
CA LYS A 443 -4.97 -1.64 23.99
C LYS A 443 -4.23 -2.90 24.47
N LEU A 444 -2.89 -2.89 24.45
CA LEU A 444 -2.06 -4.02 24.88
C LEU A 444 -1.82 -4.05 26.39
N ASN A 445 -2.44 -3.14 27.15
CA ASN A 445 -2.18 -2.95 28.58
C ASN A 445 -0.67 -2.75 28.88
N ALA A 446 0.05 -2.10 27.96
CA ALA A 446 1.45 -1.78 28.15
C ALA A 446 1.56 -0.52 29.02
N GLN A 447 2.18 -0.66 30.19
CA GLN A 447 2.34 0.41 31.17
C GLN A 447 3.67 1.13 30.92
N LEU A 448 3.62 2.36 30.41
CA LEU A 448 4.83 3.17 30.17
C LEU A 448 5.36 3.70 31.51
N THR A 449 6.68 3.58 31.71
CA THR A 449 7.37 4.27 32.80
C THR A 449 7.56 5.73 32.45
N GLU A 450 7.28 6.63 33.39
CA GLU A 450 7.56 8.05 33.27
C GLU A 450 8.94 8.36 33.86
N LEU A 451 9.75 9.15 33.13
CA LEU A 451 11.03 9.62 33.64
C LEU A 451 10.80 10.58 34.80
N THR A 452 11.60 10.51 35.86
CA THR A 452 11.73 11.63 36.81
C THR A 452 12.45 12.79 36.13
N GLN A 453 12.29 14.01 36.66
CA GLN A 453 13.00 15.18 36.12
C GLN A 453 14.53 14.96 36.12
N GLU A 454 15.07 14.37 37.19
CA GLU A 454 16.50 14.05 37.29
C GLU A 454 16.97 13.08 36.17
N GLN A 455 16.16 12.07 35.85
CA GLN A 455 16.47 11.13 34.76
C GLN A 455 16.41 11.81 33.38
N ALA A 456 15.41 12.67 33.16
CA ALA A 456 15.25 13.41 31.91
C ALA A 456 16.44 14.36 31.67
N ASP A 457 16.83 15.12 32.70
CA ASP A 457 17.99 16.01 32.67
C ASP A 457 19.29 15.24 32.42
N TYR A 458 19.46 14.07 33.04
CA TYR A 458 20.67 13.24 32.91
C TYR A 458 20.94 12.79 31.46
N ILE A 459 19.88 12.45 30.70
CA ILE A 459 20.01 12.02 29.30
C ILE A 459 19.73 13.14 28.29
N GLY A 460 19.43 14.36 28.76
CA GLY A 460 19.21 15.53 27.91
C GLY A 460 17.92 15.49 27.09
N VAL A 461 16.81 15.01 27.67
CA VAL A 461 15.48 14.98 27.02
C VAL A 461 14.42 15.64 27.91
N ARG A 462 13.23 15.91 27.36
CA ARG A 462 12.05 16.28 28.17
C ARG A 462 11.36 15.03 28.71
N GLN A 463 10.64 15.14 29.83
CA GLN A 463 9.89 14.02 30.40
C GLN A 463 8.85 13.47 29.41
N GLU A 464 8.30 14.31 28.53
CA GLU A 464 7.30 13.95 27.53
C GLU A 464 7.90 13.60 26.14
N GLY A 465 9.23 13.68 26.00
CA GLY A 465 9.95 13.43 24.75
C GLY A 465 10.11 14.66 23.83
N PRO A 466 10.61 14.49 22.60
CA PRO A 466 11.04 13.21 22.02
C PRO A 466 12.21 12.57 22.76
N TYR A 467 12.22 11.24 22.85
CA TYR A 467 13.15 10.47 23.69
C TYR A 467 14.42 10.01 22.97
N LYS A 468 14.50 10.26 21.66
CA LYS A 468 15.60 9.79 20.80
C LYS A 468 16.02 10.88 19.82
N PRO A 469 17.31 10.92 19.45
CA PRO A 469 17.78 11.85 18.43
C PRO A 469 17.18 11.49 17.06
N GLU A 470 17.20 12.44 16.13
CA GLU A 470 16.54 12.29 14.83
C GLU A 470 17.04 11.08 14.04
N HIS A 471 18.36 10.85 14.05
CA HIS A 471 19.03 9.77 13.32
C HIS A 471 18.97 8.39 14.01
N TYR A 472 18.24 8.26 15.12
CA TYR A 472 18.06 6.97 15.77
C TYR A 472 17.26 6.05 14.86
N ARG A 473 17.67 4.77 14.75
CA ARG A 473 17.08 3.86 13.73
C ARG A 473 15.70 3.33 14.10
N TYR A 474 15.28 3.50 15.36
CA TYR A 474 13.98 3.17 15.94
C TYR A 474 13.74 4.04 17.17
#